data_AF-A0A3M8F592-F1
#
_entry.id   AF-A0A3M8F592-F1
#
_cell.length_a   1.000
_cell.length_b   1.000
_cell.length_c   1.000
_cell.angle_alpha   90.00
_cell.angle_beta   90.00
_cell.angle_gamma   90.00
#
_symmetry.space_group_name_H-M   'P 1'
#
loop_
_entity.id
_entity.type
_entity.pdbx_description
1 polymer ?
#
loop_
_entity_poly.entity_id
_entity_poly.type
_entity_poly.pdbx_seq_one_letter_code
_entity_poly.pdbx_strand_id
1 'polypeptide(L)'
;MAGEPRLETTVHVAGGSFGGDGPDSLRNPALYIGGDEDFATANMERDYTNTDVPVWFNVLDDTDHIYATRNGRHLITAWLRWHLADEEFRRTEDFLSPDCTFCGLGEVRHKNW
;
A
#
# COMPACT_ATOMS: atom_id res chain seq x y z
N MET A 1 10.42 13.84 0.07
CA MET A 1 11.02 12.73 0.84
C MET A 1 9.96 12.19 1.77
N ALA A 2 9.85 10.88 1.93
CA ALA A 2 8.83 10.28 2.79
C ALA A 2 9.05 10.53 4.30
N GLY A 3 10.22 11.03 4.68
CA GLY A 3 10.54 11.51 6.04
C GLY A 3 10.12 12.94 6.35
N GLU A 4 9.35 13.60 5.48
CA GLU A 4 8.76 14.91 5.79
C GLU A 4 7.68 14.72 6.89
N PRO A 5 7.84 15.32 8.09
CA PRO A 5 6.98 15.06 9.24
C PRO A 5 5.52 15.49 9.04
N ARG A 6 5.23 16.35 8.06
CA ARG A 6 3.87 16.83 7.75
C ARG A 6 3.08 15.89 6.84
N LEU A 7 3.65 14.79 6.35
CA LEU A 7 2.93 13.83 5.50
C LEU A 7 2.10 12.89 6.36
N GLU A 8 0.78 12.94 6.29
CA GLU A 8 -0.10 12.03 7.05
C GLU A 8 -0.03 10.58 6.57
N THR A 9 0.33 10.34 5.31
CA THR A 9 0.43 9.01 4.74
C THR A 9 1.24 9.01 3.44
N THR A 10 1.59 7.84 2.93
CA THR A 10 2.22 7.65 1.62
C THR A 10 1.57 6.52 0.83
N VAL A 11 1.63 6.62 -0.49
CA VAL A 11 1.13 5.61 -1.43
C VAL A 11 2.24 5.29 -2.42
N HIS A 12 2.59 4.01 -2.54
CA HIS A 12 3.66 3.51 -3.39
C HIS A 12 3.06 2.47 -4.33
N VAL A 13 3.23 2.68 -5.63
CA VAL A 13 2.57 1.86 -6.66
C VAL A 13 3.60 1.39 -7.69
N ALA A 14 3.55 0.10 -8.06
CA ALA A 14 4.46 -0.52 -9.02
C ALA A 14 5.92 -0.17 -8.73
N GLY A 15 6.30 -0.23 -7.45
CA GLY A 15 7.53 0.34 -6.96
C GLY A 15 8.12 -0.47 -5.83
N GLY A 16 9.36 -0.13 -5.48
CA GLY A 16 10.08 -0.74 -4.40
C GLY A 16 11.56 -0.39 -4.53
N SER A 17 12.24 -0.25 -3.41
CA SER A 17 13.66 0.01 -3.42
C SER A 17 14.44 -1.25 -3.82
N PHE A 18 15.51 -1.06 -4.60
CA PHE A 18 16.36 -2.19 -4.97
C PHE A 18 17.04 -2.83 -3.74
N GLY A 19 17.35 -2.02 -2.71
CA GLY A 19 18.04 -2.46 -1.49
C GLY A 19 17.13 -2.96 -0.37
N GLY A 20 15.82 -2.68 -0.42
CA GLY A 20 14.91 -2.87 0.71
C GLY A 20 14.94 -1.74 1.74
N ASP A 21 15.67 -0.66 1.48
CA ASP A 21 15.91 0.51 2.34
C ASP A 21 14.91 1.66 2.08
N GLY A 22 14.03 1.50 1.08
CA GLY A 22 12.91 2.41 0.79
C GLY A 22 12.09 2.83 2.02
N PRO A 23 11.69 1.91 2.92
CA PRO A 23 10.84 2.24 4.05
C PRO A 23 11.56 2.98 5.20
N ASP A 24 12.89 3.07 5.23
CA ASP A 24 13.66 3.65 6.36
C ASP A 24 13.25 5.10 6.69
N SER A 25 12.77 5.82 5.69
CA SER A 25 12.32 7.20 5.82
C SER A 25 10.84 7.35 6.15
N LEU A 26 10.05 6.29 6.13
CA LEU A 26 8.62 6.35 6.45
C LEU A 26 8.40 6.68 7.92
N ARG A 27 7.45 7.59 8.18
CA ARG A 27 7.06 8.01 9.54
C ARG A 27 5.58 7.82 9.83
N ASN A 28 4.78 7.62 8.80
CA ASN A 28 3.33 7.56 8.85
C ASN A 28 2.82 6.39 8.00
N PRO A 29 1.55 5.98 8.14
CA PRO A 29 1.01 4.81 7.47
C PRO A 29 1.29 4.79 5.97
N ALA A 30 1.57 3.60 5.42
CA ALA A 30 1.89 3.43 4.00
C ALA A 30 0.97 2.42 3.31
N LEU A 31 0.59 2.75 2.07
CA LEU A 31 -0.11 1.87 1.15
C LEU A 31 0.83 1.43 0.04
N TYR A 32 1.02 0.11 -0.12
CA TYR A 32 1.79 -0.49 -1.21
C TYR A 32 0.87 -1.24 -2.17
N ILE A 33 0.97 -0.95 -3.47
CA ILE A 33 0.18 -1.59 -4.53
C ILE A 33 1.11 -2.07 -5.64
N GLY A 34 1.07 -3.36 -5.93
CA GLY A 34 1.82 -4.01 -7.01
C GLY A 34 0.91 -4.87 -7.85
N GLY A 35 1.50 -5.56 -8.82
CA GLY A 35 0.81 -6.50 -9.68
C GLY A 35 1.57 -7.83 -9.78
N ASP A 36 0.88 -8.93 -9.93
CA ASP A 36 1.47 -10.27 -10.02
C ASP A 36 2.30 -10.48 -11.31
N GLU A 37 2.02 -9.71 -12.36
CA GLU A 37 2.79 -9.67 -13.61
C GLU A 37 3.85 -8.55 -13.62
N ASP A 38 4.05 -7.84 -12.50
CA ASP A 38 5.05 -6.78 -12.35
C ASP A 38 6.36 -7.31 -11.74
N PHE A 39 7.46 -7.23 -12.51
CA PHE A 39 8.80 -7.59 -12.04
C PHE A 39 9.29 -6.74 -10.85
N ALA A 40 8.76 -5.53 -10.67
CA ALA A 40 9.10 -4.66 -9.55
C ALA A 40 8.41 -5.09 -8.23
N THR A 41 7.40 -5.96 -8.27
CA THR A 41 6.69 -6.44 -7.08
C THR A 41 7.63 -7.09 -6.08
N ALA A 42 8.65 -7.81 -6.53
CA ALA A 42 9.66 -8.41 -5.64
C ALA A 42 10.43 -7.37 -4.80
N ASN A 43 10.64 -6.16 -5.32
CA ASN A 43 11.24 -5.07 -4.55
C ASN A 43 10.24 -4.51 -3.53
N MET A 44 8.97 -4.39 -3.92
CA MET A 44 7.88 -3.95 -3.03
C MET A 44 7.69 -4.90 -1.85
N GLU A 45 7.81 -6.22 -2.07
CA GLU A 45 7.73 -7.23 -1.00
C GLU A 45 8.87 -7.11 0.01
N ARG A 46 10.08 -6.79 -0.48
CA ARG A 46 11.24 -6.52 0.38
C ARG A 46 11.00 -5.27 1.21
N ASP A 47 10.53 -4.19 0.59
CA ASP A 47 10.17 -2.97 1.30
C ASP A 47 9.08 -3.26 2.34
N TYR A 48 8.03 -4.00 2.00
CA TYR A 48 6.97 -4.38 2.95
C TYR A 48 7.55 -5.11 4.16
N THR A 49 8.47 -6.04 3.93
CA THR A 49 9.13 -6.79 5.01
C THR A 49 9.89 -5.86 5.95
N ASN A 50 10.55 -4.83 5.42
CA ASN A 50 11.36 -3.88 6.18
C ASN A 50 10.57 -2.66 6.72
N THR A 51 9.28 -2.52 6.39
CA THR A 51 8.46 -1.42 6.90
C THR A 51 8.15 -1.56 8.39
N ASP A 52 8.43 -0.51 9.18
CA ASP A 52 8.18 -0.44 10.63
C ASP A 52 6.96 0.42 11.03
N VAL A 53 6.39 1.17 10.09
CA VAL A 53 5.13 1.93 10.28
C VAL A 53 3.91 1.06 9.95
N PRO A 54 2.68 1.46 10.34
CA PRO A 54 1.47 0.80 9.85
C PRO A 54 1.48 0.69 8.32
N VAL A 55 1.24 -0.51 7.80
CA VAL A 55 1.29 -0.74 6.35
C VAL A 55 0.18 -1.68 5.91
N TRP A 56 -0.40 -1.34 4.77
CA TRP A 56 -1.31 -2.21 4.03
C TRP A 56 -0.72 -2.43 2.63
N PHE A 57 -0.67 -3.69 2.23
CA PHE A 57 0.05 -4.16 1.04
C PHE A 57 -0.87 -5.02 0.21
N ASN A 58 -0.87 -4.78 -1.10
CA ASN A 58 -1.61 -5.60 -2.04
C ASN A 58 -0.84 -5.84 -3.35
N VAL A 59 -0.90 -7.08 -3.82
CA VAL A 59 -0.53 -7.49 -5.17
C VAL A 59 -1.82 -7.81 -5.90
N LEU A 60 -2.12 -7.04 -6.93
CA LEU A 60 -3.31 -7.19 -7.76
C LEU A 60 -3.13 -8.37 -8.73
N ASP A 61 -4.18 -9.16 -8.91
CA ASP A 61 -4.21 -10.25 -9.88
C ASP A 61 -4.24 -9.70 -11.33
N ASP A 62 -3.68 -10.45 -12.28
CA ASP A 62 -3.66 -10.17 -13.72
C ASP A 62 -3.21 -8.72 -14.04
N THR A 63 -2.22 -8.21 -13.31
CA THR A 63 -1.84 -6.79 -13.35
C THR A 63 -0.35 -6.60 -13.56
N ASP A 64 0.01 -5.89 -14.64
CA ASP A 64 1.39 -5.52 -14.94
C ASP A 64 1.81 -4.18 -14.31
N HIS A 65 3.09 -3.84 -14.50
CA HIS A 65 3.72 -2.62 -14.02
C HIS A 65 3.00 -1.33 -14.45
N ILE A 66 2.48 -1.28 -15.68
CA ILE A 66 1.83 -0.11 -16.25
C ILE A 66 0.41 0.03 -15.70
N TYR A 67 -0.27 -1.09 -15.47
CA TYR A 67 -1.68 -1.11 -15.05
C TYR A 67 -1.88 -1.04 -13.54
N ALA A 68 -0.88 -1.31 -12.69
CA ALA A 68 -1.00 -1.30 -11.24
C ALA A 68 -1.66 -0.03 -10.67
N THR A 69 -1.25 1.17 -11.13
CA THR A 69 -1.88 2.43 -10.69
C THR A 69 -3.34 2.54 -11.14
N ARG A 70 -3.62 2.16 -12.38
CA ARG A 70 -4.97 2.25 -12.94
C ARG A 70 -5.92 1.28 -12.25
N ASN A 71 -5.48 0.05 -12.04
CA ASN A 71 -6.25 -0.98 -11.39
C ASN A 71 -6.41 -0.65 -9.90
N GLY A 72 -5.36 -0.17 -9.23
CA GLY A 72 -5.36 0.20 -7.82
C GLY A 72 -6.05 1.53 -7.45
N ARG A 73 -6.55 2.31 -8.42
CA ARG A 73 -7.10 3.67 -8.20
C ARG A 73 -8.13 3.79 -7.07
N HIS A 74 -8.91 2.73 -6.84
CA HIS A 74 -9.97 2.71 -5.84
C HIS A 74 -9.41 2.49 -4.44
N LEU A 75 -8.36 1.66 -4.29
CA LEU A 75 -7.59 1.56 -3.05
C LEU A 75 -6.93 2.90 -2.71
N ILE A 76 -6.27 3.53 -3.68
CA ILE A 76 -5.63 4.84 -3.50
C ILE A 76 -6.65 5.88 -3.01
N THR A 77 -7.81 5.94 -3.67
CA THR A 77 -8.87 6.89 -3.30
C THR A 77 -9.40 6.63 -1.89
N ALA A 78 -9.72 5.38 -1.57
CA ALA A 78 -10.23 5.00 -0.25
C ALA A 78 -9.21 5.27 0.87
N TRP A 79 -7.94 4.95 0.62
CA TRP A 79 -6.85 5.18 1.57
C TRP A 79 -6.64 6.67 1.86
N LEU A 80 -6.62 7.50 0.82
CA LEU A 80 -6.50 8.95 0.99
C LEU A 80 -7.72 9.53 1.70
N ARG A 81 -8.93 9.04 1.42
CA ARG A 81 -10.14 9.49 2.12
C ARG A 81 -10.14 9.10 3.60
N TRP A 82 -9.64 7.91 3.91
CA TRP A 82 -9.44 7.49 5.28
C TRP A 82 -8.48 8.44 6.01
N HIS A 83 -7.26 8.61 5.49
CA HIS A 83 -6.22 9.37 6.19
C HIS A 83 -6.34 10.90 6.12
N LEU A 84 -7.02 11.44 5.10
CA LEU A 84 -7.03 12.89 4.81
C LEU A 84 -8.43 13.53 4.83
N ALA A 85 -9.50 12.74 4.92
CA ALA A 85 -10.87 13.24 4.85
C ALA A 85 -11.77 12.71 5.99
N ASP A 86 -11.16 12.27 7.09
CA ASP A 86 -11.84 11.81 8.31
C ASP A 86 -12.83 10.62 8.10
N GLU A 87 -12.66 9.84 7.03
CA GLU A 87 -13.52 8.69 6.73
C GLU A 87 -13.05 7.42 7.45
N GLU A 88 -13.06 7.45 8.78
CA GLU A 88 -12.56 6.36 9.64
C GLU A 88 -13.25 5.00 9.41
N PHE A 89 -14.51 4.99 8.94
CA PHE A 89 -15.21 3.74 8.63
C PHE A 89 -14.47 2.89 7.58
N ARG A 90 -13.71 3.53 6.67
CA ARG A 90 -12.91 2.84 5.65
C ARG A 90 -11.83 1.96 6.26
N ARG A 91 -11.28 2.33 7.42
CA ARG A 91 -10.31 1.50 8.15
C ARG A 91 -10.78 0.05 8.24
N THR A 92 -12.03 -0.14 8.67
CA THR A 92 -12.60 -1.47 8.90
C THR A 92 -13.33 -2.01 7.69
N GLU A 93 -14.05 -1.18 6.94
CA GLU A 93 -14.83 -1.66 5.78
C GLU A 93 -13.94 -2.00 4.58
N ASP A 94 -12.90 -1.21 4.33
CA ASP A 94 -12.10 -1.31 3.11
C ASP A 94 -10.79 -2.08 3.31
N PHE A 95 -10.15 -2.01 4.50
CA PHE A 95 -8.76 -2.44 4.67
C PHE A 95 -8.49 -3.51 5.74
N LEU A 96 -8.94 -3.32 6.99
CA LEU A 96 -8.43 -4.10 8.14
C LEU A 96 -9.40 -5.16 8.68
N SER A 97 -10.59 -5.29 8.11
CA SER A 97 -11.51 -6.40 8.45
C SER A 97 -11.08 -7.70 7.76
N PRO A 98 -11.32 -8.88 8.35
CA PRO A 98 -11.17 -10.16 7.66
C PRO A 98 -11.96 -10.22 6.34
N ASP A 99 -13.10 -9.53 6.29
CA ASP A 99 -13.99 -9.47 5.12
C ASP A 99 -13.86 -8.12 4.39
N CYS A 100 -12.66 -7.52 4.37
CA CYS A 100 -12.48 -6.18 3.82
C CYS A 100 -12.83 -6.11 2.32
N THR A 101 -13.40 -4.98 1.89
CA THR A 101 -13.83 -4.76 0.50
C THR A 101 -12.72 -5.03 -0.51
N PHE A 102 -11.46 -4.72 -0.16
CA PHE A 102 -10.32 -4.86 -1.06
C PHE A 102 -9.51 -6.16 -0.85
N CYS A 103 -9.90 -7.02 0.09
CA CYS A 103 -9.21 -8.27 0.40
C CYS A 103 -9.31 -9.30 -0.73
N GLY A 104 -10.30 -9.16 -1.63
CA GLY A 104 -10.53 -10.06 -2.76
C GLY A 104 -9.93 -9.60 -4.09
N LEU A 105 -9.05 -8.60 -4.10
CA LEU A 105 -8.44 -8.05 -5.33
C LEU A 105 -7.11 -8.70 -5.71
N GLY A 106 -6.65 -9.65 -4.89
CA GLY A 106 -5.41 -10.39 -5.05
C GLY A 106 -4.82 -10.71 -3.68
N GLU A 107 -3.49 -10.80 -3.60
CA GLU A 107 -2.83 -11.06 -2.32
C GLU A 107 -2.83 -9.80 -1.46
N VAL A 108 -3.35 -9.90 -0.23
CA VAL A 108 -3.36 -8.81 0.75
C VAL A 108 -2.59 -9.19 2.01
N ARG A 109 -1.75 -8.27 2.47
CA ARG A 109 -1.02 -8.36 3.74
C ARG A 109 -1.06 -7.01 4.45
N HIS A 110 -1.07 -7.03 5.78
CA HIS A 110 -0.94 -5.81 6.57
C HIS A 110 -0.25 -6.10 7.91
N LYS A 111 0.42 -5.09 8.48
CA LYS A 111 1.09 -5.20 9.79
C LYS A 111 1.24 -3.83 10.46
N ASN A 112 1.67 -3.86 11.72
CA ASN A 112 2.01 -2.69 12.54
C ASN A 112 0.84 -1.73 12.84
N TRP A 113 -0.40 -2.23 12.95
CA TRP A 113 -1.63 -1.45 13.26
C TRP A 113 -2.00 -1.41 14.74
#